data_AF-A0A2S4Z3V1-F1
#
_entry.id   AF-A0A2S4Z3V1-F1
#
_cell.length_a   1.000
_cell.length_b   1.000
_cell.length_c   1.000
_cell.angle_alpha   90.00
_cell.angle_beta   90.00
_cell.angle_gamma   90.00
#
_symmetry.space_group_name_H-M   'P 1'
#
loop_
_entity.id
_entity.type
_entity.pdbx_description
1 polymer ?
#
loop_
_entity_poly.entity_id
_entity_poly.type
_entity_poly.pdbx_seq_one_letter_code
_entity_poly.pdbx_strand_id
1 'polypeptide(L)'
;MADGSTLPISQVEVGDLVQAVDEITGETTISPVSDVIIGHGTKDLVTLSVDADGDGRSKKITATANHPFFVQGRGWIDAFQLIPGSRLSNPTGFAPTVTATSRTQAVRTVFNLTVAGSHTYFVATDGRSALVHNCARYIPKKRNVLNWWHPTRFSSKSAAIRHAKQVARTGGRCRYRGPCGSGNHVHVDFINRFGRIFRTNHYRW
;
A
#
# COMPACT_ATOMS: atom_id res chain seq x y z
N MET A 1 8.30 9.12 12.00
CA MET A 1 7.19 9.79 12.70
C MET A 1 7.02 11.19 12.12
N ALA A 2 5.94 11.90 12.44
CA ALA A 2 5.66 13.24 11.91
C ALA A 2 6.74 14.28 12.29
N ASP A 3 7.32 14.14 13.48
CA ASP A 3 8.40 14.99 14.02
C ASP A 3 9.81 14.66 13.49
N GLY A 4 9.91 13.71 12.55
CA GLY A 4 11.18 13.25 11.99
C GLY A 4 11.90 12.17 12.82
N SER A 5 11.41 11.85 14.02
CA SER A 5 11.92 10.71 14.81
C SER A 5 11.57 9.38 14.15
N THR A 6 12.26 8.31 14.57
CA THR A 6 11.99 6.95 14.10
C THR A 6 11.52 6.07 15.24
N LEU A 7 10.44 5.33 15.02
CA LEU A 7 9.92 4.33 15.95
C LEU A 7 9.87 2.97 15.24
N PRO A 8 10.23 1.86 15.92
CA PRO A 8 9.96 0.53 15.40
C PRO A 8 8.47 0.38 15.07
N ILE A 9 8.13 -0.15 13.89
CA ILE A 9 6.73 -0.29 13.47
C ILE A 9 5.87 -1.10 14.45
N SER A 10 6.49 -1.99 15.24
CA SER A 10 5.82 -2.77 16.29
C SER A 10 5.42 -1.96 17.53
N GLN A 11 5.92 -0.73 17.66
CA GLN A 11 5.63 0.19 18.77
C GLN A 11 4.75 1.37 18.33
N VAL A 12 4.41 1.46 17.04
CA VAL A 12 3.49 2.49 16.54
C VAL A 12 2.08 2.14 16.97
N GLU A 13 1.35 3.12 17.48
CA GLU A 13 0.00 2.99 18.00
C GLU A 13 -1.02 3.80 17.19
N VAL A 14 -2.30 3.48 17.37
CA VAL A 14 -3.39 4.27 16.79
C VAL A 14 -3.37 5.67 17.40
N GLY A 15 -3.45 6.70 16.56
CA GLY A 15 -3.33 8.10 16.95
C GLY A 15 -1.94 8.70 16.71
N ASP A 16 -0.90 7.87 16.57
CA ASP A 16 0.43 8.36 16.24
C ASP A 16 0.43 9.10 14.90
N LEU A 17 1.14 10.23 14.85
CA LEU A 17 1.28 11.02 13.64
C LEU A 17 2.47 10.51 12.82
N VAL A 18 2.21 10.19 11.55
CA VAL A 18 3.22 9.77 10.59
C VAL A 18 3.24 10.69 9.38
N GLN A 19 4.41 10.78 8.74
CA GLN A 19 4.48 11.38 7.40
C GLN A 19 3.95 10.39 6.38
N ALA A 20 3.10 10.88 5.50
CA ALA A 20 2.52 10.14 4.39
C ALA A 20 2.60 11.00 3.12
N VAL A 21 2.34 10.39 1.97
CA VAL A 21 2.16 11.11 0.70
C VAL A 21 0.73 10.89 0.24
N ASP A 22 0.03 12.00 0.00
CA ASP A 22 -1.26 11.95 -0.67
C ASP A 22 -1.03 11.53 -2.12
N GLU A 23 -1.57 10.38 -2.52
CA GLU A 23 -1.33 9.81 -3.85
C GLU A 23 -2.04 10.58 -4.98
N ILE A 24 -2.96 11.49 -4.67
CA ILE A 24 -3.69 12.31 -5.64
C ILE A 24 -2.88 13.56 -5.99
N THR A 25 -2.38 14.24 -4.96
CA THR A 25 -1.66 15.52 -5.08
C THR A 25 -0.16 15.36 -5.15
N GLY A 26 0.38 14.25 -4.62
CA GLY A 26 1.81 14.03 -4.44
C GLY A 26 2.39 14.79 -3.24
N GLU A 27 1.57 15.51 -2.48
CA GLU A 27 2.02 16.29 -1.34
C GLU A 27 2.34 15.41 -0.14
N THR A 28 3.41 15.77 0.59
CA THR A 28 3.70 15.14 1.87
C THR A 28 2.75 15.71 2.92
N THR A 29 2.03 14.83 3.60
CA THR A 29 1.04 15.16 4.63
C THR A 29 1.43 14.53 5.96
N ILE A 30 0.94 15.13 7.05
CA ILE A 30 0.98 14.54 8.39
C ILE A 30 -0.39 13.95 8.65
N SER A 31 -0.43 12.64 8.90
CA SER A 31 -1.68 11.91 9.06
C SER A 31 -1.60 10.96 10.26
N PRO A 32 -2.69 10.83 11.04
CA PRO A 32 -2.74 9.89 12.14
C PRO A 32 -2.83 8.45 11.62
N VAL A 33 -2.19 7.53 12.33
CA VAL A 33 -2.43 6.09 12.20
C VAL A 33 -3.82 5.81 12.73
N SER A 34 -4.69 5.26 11.87
CA SER A 34 -6.07 4.90 12.23
C SER A 34 -6.22 3.42 12.59
N ASP A 35 -5.27 2.56 12.19
CA ASP A 35 -5.26 1.14 12.54
C ASP A 35 -3.86 0.53 12.44
N VAL A 36 -3.57 -0.46 13.28
CA VAL A 36 -2.33 -1.23 13.28
C VAL A 36 -2.65 -2.69 12.95
N ILE A 37 -2.23 -3.12 11.76
CA ILE A 37 -2.50 -4.45 11.24
C ILE A 37 -1.35 -5.38 11.59
N ILE A 38 -1.65 -6.41 12.37
CA ILE A 38 -0.67 -7.43 12.79
C ILE A 38 -0.97 -8.74 12.08
N GLY A 39 0.04 -9.31 11.42
CA GLY A 39 -0.05 -10.62 10.79
C GLY A 39 1.01 -11.56 11.32
N HIS A 40 0.62 -12.76 11.74
CA HIS A 40 1.55 -13.83 12.15
C HIS A 40 1.51 -15.00 11.17
N GLY A 41 2.48 -15.92 11.25
CA GLY A 41 2.56 -17.13 10.44
C GLY A 41 3.68 -17.09 9.39
N THR A 42 3.69 -18.09 8.51
CA THR A 42 4.69 -18.21 7.44
C THR A 42 4.57 -17.07 6.43
N LYS A 43 5.65 -16.32 6.23
CA LYS A 43 5.74 -15.20 5.29
C LYS A 43 6.90 -15.40 4.33
N ASP A 44 6.68 -15.02 3.07
CA ASP A 44 7.75 -14.75 2.12
C ASP A 44 8.25 -13.33 2.39
N LEU A 45 9.50 -13.23 2.83
CA LEU A 45 10.15 -11.98 3.23
C LEU A 45 11.21 -11.60 2.21
N VAL A 46 11.27 -10.31 1.93
CA VAL A 46 12.35 -9.68 1.17
C VAL A 46 13.06 -8.74 2.11
N THR A 47 14.38 -8.89 2.22
CA THR A 47 15.24 -7.93 2.91
C THR A 47 16.00 -7.13 1.87
N LEU A 48 15.82 -5.82 1.90
CA LEU A 48 16.51 -4.84 1.08
C LEU A 48 17.64 -4.26 1.90
N SER A 49 18.86 -4.29 1.36
CA SER A 49 19.93 -3.40 1.81
C SER A 49 19.76 -2.07 1.06
N VAL A 50 19.67 -0.97 1.78
CA VAL A 50 19.40 0.36 1.24
C VAL A 50 20.50 1.30 1.70
N ASP A 51 21.23 1.86 0.75
CA ASP A 51 22.14 2.99 0.96
C ASP A 51 21.33 4.28 0.83
N ALA A 52 21.28 5.04 1.92
CA ALA A 52 20.33 6.11 2.07
C ALA A 52 20.86 7.47 1.56
N ASP A 53 22.18 7.67 1.52
CA ASP A 53 22.84 8.90 1.07
C ASP A 53 23.95 8.72 0.04
N GLY A 54 24.28 7.49 -0.33
CA GLY A 54 25.38 7.21 -1.22
C GLY A 54 26.74 7.23 -0.51
N ASP A 55 26.79 7.17 0.82
CA ASP A 55 28.04 7.03 1.58
C ASP A 55 28.60 5.59 1.55
N GLY A 56 27.88 4.66 0.90
CA GLY A 56 28.24 3.24 0.77
C GLY A 56 27.77 2.38 1.95
N ARG A 57 27.16 2.96 2.99
CA ARG A 57 26.64 2.22 4.14
C ARG A 57 25.18 1.89 3.92
N SER A 58 24.88 0.60 3.95
CA SER A 58 23.51 0.12 3.77
C SER A 58 22.85 -0.29 5.07
N LYS A 59 21.56 0.02 5.20
CA LYS A 59 20.67 -0.48 6.25
C LYS A 59 19.61 -1.41 5.69
N LYS A 60 19.04 -2.23 6.56
CA LYS A 60 18.11 -3.28 6.14
C LYS A 60 16.67 -2.85 6.35
N ILE A 61 15.85 -3.04 5.33
CA ILE A 61 14.39 -3.01 5.40
C ILE A 61 13.88 -4.40 5.07
N THR A 62 13.13 -5.02 5.98
CA THR A 62 12.49 -6.31 5.73
C THR A 62 10.99 -6.13 5.58
N ALA A 63 10.45 -6.59 4.47
CA ALA A 63 9.03 -6.52 4.16
C ALA A 63 8.51 -7.87 3.63
N THR A 64 7.19 -8.05 3.60
CA THR A 64 6.62 -9.18 2.86
C THR A 64 6.89 -9.00 1.36
N ALA A 65 7.03 -10.11 0.63
CA ALA A 65 7.39 -10.10 -0.78
C ALA A 65 6.51 -9.18 -1.63
N ASN A 66 5.21 -9.14 -1.34
CA ASN A 66 4.21 -8.37 -2.09
C ASN A 66 3.98 -6.96 -1.52
N HIS A 67 4.81 -6.50 -0.57
CA HIS A 67 4.69 -5.16 -0.01
C HIS A 67 5.22 -4.15 -1.03
N PRO A 68 4.43 -3.17 -1.46
CA PRO A 68 4.84 -2.22 -2.49
C PRO A 68 5.68 -1.07 -1.93
N PHE A 69 6.72 -0.73 -2.67
CA PHE A 69 7.58 0.43 -2.46
C PHE A 69 7.45 1.37 -3.65
N PHE A 70 7.46 2.69 -3.42
CA PHE A 70 7.44 3.65 -4.51
C PHE A 70 8.86 3.86 -5.05
N VAL A 71 9.05 3.59 -6.35
CA VAL A 71 10.33 3.75 -7.05
C VAL A 71 10.27 4.94 -7.99
N GLN A 72 11.23 5.84 -7.88
CA GLN A 72 11.29 7.04 -8.72
C GLN A 72 11.31 6.68 -10.21
N GLY A 73 10.49 7.38 -11.01
CA GLY A 73 10.34 7.14 -12.45
C GLY A 73 9.63 5.83 -12.83
N ARG A 74 9.25 4.99 -11.85
CA ARG A 74 8.61 3.68 -12.10
C ARG A 74 7.31 3.46 -11.34
N GLY A 75 7.06 4.23 -10.28
CA GLY A 75 5.89 4.10 -9.41
C GLY A 75 5.98 2.91 -8.46
N TRP A 76 4.84 2.35 -8.07
CA TRP A 76 4.74 1.25 -7.12
C TRP A 76 5.30 -0.07 -7.65
N ILE A 77 6.30 -0.62 -6.97
CA ILE A 77 6.95 -1.89 -7.26
C ILE A 77 6.90 -2.79 -6.02
N ASP A 78 6.50 -4.06 -6.18
CA ASP A 78 6.47 -5.02 -5.08
C ASP A 78 7.91 -5.34 -4.61
N ALA A 79 8.11 -5.54 -3.31
CA ALA A 79 9.44 -5.74 -2.71
C ALA A 79 10.26 -6.84 -3.42
N PHE A 80 9.62 -7.93 -3.82
CA PHE A 80 10.30 -9.04 -4.50
C PHE A 80 10.87 -8.67 -5.89
N GLN A 81 10.39 -7.58 -6.48
CA GLN A 81 10.81 -7.10 -7.80
C GLN A 81 11.86 -6.00 -7.72
N LEU A 82 12.16 -5.49 -6.52
CA LEU A 82 13.24 -4.55 -6.33
C LEU A 82 14.57 -5.25 -6.59
N ILE A 83 15.47 -4.51 -7.23
CA ILE A 83 16.82 -4.96 -7.58
C ILE A 83 17.83 -3.90 -7.12
N PRO A 84 19.11 -4.26 -6.95
CA PRO A 84 20.18 -3.28 -6.78
C PRO A 84 20.09 -2.16 -7.84
N GLY A 85 20.26 -0.91 -7.41
CA GLY A 85 20.08 0.30 -8.22
C GLY A 85 18.66 0.88 -8.21
N SER A 86 17.66 0.20 -7.62
CA SER A 86 16.31 0.77 -7.47
C SER A 86 16.34 1.97 -6.53
N ARG A 87 15.84 3.13 -6.99
CA ARG A 87 15.77 4.38 -6.24
C ARG A 87 14.39 4.56 -5.59
N LEU A 88 14.32 4.43 -4.27
CA LEU A 88 13.09 4.55 -3.49
C LEU A 88 12.73 6.03 -3.28
N SER A 89 11.45 6.35 -3.12
CA SER A 89 11.02 7.73 -2.84
C SER A 89 11.09 8.08 -1.35
N ASN A 90 11.41 9.34 -1.07
CA ASN A 90 11.68 9.94 0.25
C ASN A 90 11.03 11.35 0.29
N PRO A 91 10.48 11.80 1.43
CA PRO A 91 9.90 13.15 1.57
C PRO A 91 10.86 14.29 1.22
N THR A 92 12.18 14.11 1.36
CA THR A 92 13.17 15.17 1.13
C THR A 92 13.71 15.22 -0.30
N GLY A 93 13.22 14.38 -1.21
CA GLY A 93 13.65 14.33 -2.62
C GLY A 93 14.93 13.54 -2.90
N PHE A 94 15.72 13.20 -1.88
CA PHE A 94 16.89 12.32 -2.01
C PHE A 94 16.47 10.85 -2.00
N ALA A 95 16.77 10.12 -3.08
CA ALA A 95 16.25 8.77 -3.29
C ALA A 95 17.18 7.69 -2.72
N PRO A 96 16.80 6.99 -1.62
CA PRO A 96 17.56 5.87 -1.10
C PRO A 96 17.71 4.79 -2.17
N THR A 97 18.91 4.23 -2.32
CA THR A 97 19.22 3.27 -3.37
C THR A 97 19.33 1.88 -2.78
N VAL A 98 18.59 0.92 -3.34
CA VAL A 98 18.74 -0.49 -2.99
C VAL A 98 20.12 -0.96 -3.48
N THR A 99 20.93 -1.53 -2.60
CA THR A 99 22.27 -2.05 -2.91
C THR A 99 22.30 -3.58 -2.99
N ALA A 100 21.42 -4.24 -2.25
CA ALA A 100 21.27 -5.70 -2.29
C ALA A 100 19.85 -6.13 -1.91
N THR A 101 19.49 -7.34 -2.30
CA THR A 101 18.21 -7.95 -1.94
C THR A 101 18.40 -9.41 -1.57
N SER A 102 17.75 -9.87 -0.51
CA SER A 102 17.69 -11.29 -0.16
C SER A 102 16.25 -11.74 0.10
N ARG A 103 15.99 -13.02 -0.09
CA ARG A 103 14.68 -13.64 0.13
C ARG A 103 14.78 -14.77 1.14
N THR A 104 13.80 -14.81 2.02
CA THR A 104 13.67 -15.85 3.05
C THR A 104 12.20 -16.16 3.26
N GLN A 105 11.88 -17.41 3.55
CA GLN A 105 10.58 -17.80 4.07
C GLN A 105 10.73 -18.12 5.55
N ALA A 106 9.91 -17.51 6.41
CA ALA A 106 9.99 -17.72 7.84
C ALA A 106 8.63 -17.50 8.51
N VAL A 107 8.40 -18.16 9.65
CA VAL A 107 7.30 -17.78 10.56
C VAL A 107 7.69 -16.46 11.22
N ARG A 108 6.90 -15.41 10.99
CA ARG A 108 7.23 -14.06 11.45
C ARG A 108 5.97 -13.25 11.72
N THR A 109 6.01 -12.45 12.78
CA THR A 109 5.06 -11.36 12.97
C THR A 109 5.46 -10.17 12.11
N VAL A 110 4.54 -9.69 11.29
CA VAL A 110 4.68 -8.52 10.43
C VAL A 110 3.63 -7.48 10.79
N PHE A 111 3.98 -6.22 10.60
CA PHE A 111 3.16 -5.07 10.94
C PHE A 111 2.89 -4.25 9.68
N ASN A 112 1.74 -3.60 9.64
CA ASN A 112 1.33 -2.68 8.59
C ASN A 112 0.41 -1.63 9.22
N LEU A 113 0.34 -0.42 8.64
CA LEU A 113 -0.38 0.70 9.24
C LEU A 113 -1.45 1.21 8.30
N THR A 114 -2.68 1.33 8.78
CA THR A 114 -3.66 2.18 8.11
C THR A 114 -3.47 3.61 8.57
N VAL A 115 -3.22 4.49 7.60
CA VAL A 115 -3.08 5.92 7.82
C VAL A 115 -4.36 6.61 7.36
N ALA A 116 -4.85 7.59 8.12
CA ALA A 116 -6.05 8.33 7.77
C ALA A 116 -5.80 9.21 6.55
N GLY A 117 -6.72 9.24 5.59
CA GLY A 117 -6.66 10.11 4.41
C GLY A 117 -5.69 9.67 3.31
N SER A 118 -4.64 8.89 3.64
CA SER A 118 -3.62 8.39 2.71
C SER A 118 -3.36 6.90 2.91
N HIS A 119 -3.01 6.18 1.85
CA HIS A 119 -2.65 4.76 1.97
C HIS A 119 -1.16 4.51 2.00
N THR A 120 -0.39 5.54 2.34
CA THR A 120 1.06 5.49 2.33
C THR A 120 1.62 5.92 3.67
N TYR A 121 2.83 5.45 3.96
CA TYR A 121 3.62 5.93 5.07
C TYR A 121 5.10 5.70 4.76
N PHE A 122 5.94 6.38 5.50
CA PHE A 122 7.38 6.29 5.37
C PHE A 122 7.97 5.29 6.36
N VAL A 123 8.76 4.33 5.88
CA VAL A 123 9.58 3.45 6.71
C VAL A 123 11.04 3.92 6.67
N ALA A 124 11.61 4.16 7.86
CA ALA A 124 12.91 4.79 7.97
C ALA A 124 14.06 3.79 8.16
N THR A 125 15.22 4.15 7.63
CA THR A 125 16.54 3.64 8.00
C THR A 125 17.49 4.83 8.13
N ASP A 126 18.07 5.06 9.32
CA ASP A 126 19.03 6.13 9.62
C ASP A 126 18.62 7.53 9.11
N GLY A 127 17.46 8.01 9.56
CA GLY A 127 16.97 9.37 9.27
C GLY A 127 16.45 9.57 7.84
N ARG A 128 16.39 8.50 7.03
CA ARG A 128 15.88 8.54 5.65
C ARG A 128 14.85 7.47 5.42
N SER A 129 13.89 7.76 4.55
CA SER A 129 12.64 7.00 4.49
C SER A 129 12.35 6.48 3.10
N ALA A 130 11.77 5.27 3.04
CA ALA A 130 11.16 4.72 1.84
C ALA A 130 9.63 4.83 1.94
N LEU A 131 8.99 5.36 0.89
CA LEU A 131 7.54 5.40 0.79
C LEU A 131 6.99 3.99 0.52
N VAL A 132 6.15 3.50 1.43
CA VAL A 132 5.46 2.22 1.31
C VAL A 132 3.95 2.40 1.33
N HIS A 133 3.21 1.42 0.82
CA HIS A 133 1.75 1.44 0.79
C HIS A 133 1.16 0.45 1.81
N ASN A 134 0.10 0.88 2.48
CA ASN A 134 -0.73 0.08 3.39
C ASN A 134 -1.46 -1.10 2.72
N CYS A 135 -1.56 -1.15 1.39
CA CYS A 135 -2.24 -2.26 0.73
C CYS A 135 -1.33 -3.48 0.63
N ALA A 136 -1.52 -4.44 1.54
CA ALA A 136 -1.14 -5.81 1.26
C ALA A 136 -1.95 -6.30 0.05
N ARG A 137 -1.30 -6.48 -1.11
CA ARG A 137 -1.92 -7.12 -2.27
C ARG A 137 -2.38 -8.53 -1.89
N TYR A 138 -3.66 -8.71 -1.57
CA TYR A 138 -4.30 -10.02 -1.63
C TYR A 138 -4.44 -10.41 -3.10
N ILE A 139 -3.55 -11.30 -3.58
CA ILE A 139 -3.66 -11.91 -4.91
C ILE A 139 -4.25 -13.32 -4.73
N PRO A 140 -5.55 -13.54 -5.01
CA PRO A 140 -6.09 -14.89 -5.05
C PRO A 140 -5.49 -15.68 -6.22
N LYS A 141 -5.07 -16.91 -5.96
CA LYS A 141 -4.36 -17.80 -6.91
C LYS A 141 -5.21 -18.33 -8.10
N LYS A 142 -6.40 -17.79 -8.41
CA LYS A 142 -7.30 -18.34 -9.47
C LYS A 142 -7.87 -17.27 -10.42
N ARG A 143 -8.10 -17.68 -11.68
CA ARG A 143 -8.60 -16.91 -12.85
C ARG A 143 -10.07 -16.47 -12.81
N ASN A 144 -10.79 -16.66 -11.70
CA ASN A 144 -12.21 -16.32 -11.63
C ASN A 144 -12.37 -14.88 -11.17
N VAL A 145 -13.05 -14.05 -11.97
CA VAL A 145 -13.50 -12.72 -11.53
C VAL A 145 -14.49 -12.94 -10.39
N LEU A 146 -14.07 -12.66 -9.16
CA LEU A 146 -14.94 -12.81 -8.00
C LEU A 146 -15.95 -11.66 -8.00
N ASN A 147 -17.23 -11.97 -8.23
CA ASN A 147 -18.31 -11.01 -8.05
C ASN A 147 -18.69 -10.96 -6.58
N TRP A 148 -18.30 -9.88 -5.90
CA TRP A 148 -18.58 -9.68 -4.49
C TRP A 148 -19.68 -8.64 -4.32
N TRP A 149 -20.74 -9.00 -3.61
CA TRP A 149 -21.86 -8.11 -3.31
C TRP A 149 -21.67 -7.51 -1.92
N HIS A 150 -21.66 -6.19 -1.85
CA HIS A 150 -21.60 -5.49 -0.58
C HIS A 150 -22.84 -5.85 0.26
N PRO A 151 -22.67 -6.23 1.54
CA PRO A 151 -23.78 -6.72 2.38
C PRO A 151 -24.79 -5.61 2.67
N THR A 152 -24.34 -4.35 2.78
CA THR A 152 -25.24 -3.20 2.96
C THR A 152 -25.91 -2.84 1.64
N ARG A 153 -27.24 -2.71 1.73
CA ARG A 153 -28.05 -2.00 0.73
C ARG A 153 -28.09 -0.53 1.09
N PHE A 154 -27.56 0.33 0.23
CA PHE A 154 -27.48 1.76 0.46
C PHE A 154 -28.86 2.40 0.32
N SER A 155 -29.09 3.49 1.06
CA SER A 155 -30.38 4.19 1.05
C SER A 155 -30.71 4.87 -0.29
N SER A 156 -29.73 5.07 -1.17
CA SER A 156 -29.94 5.73 -2.46
C SER A 156 -28.83 5.40 -3.45
N LYS A 157 -29.12 5.61 -4.75
CA LYS A 157 -28.14 5.55 -5.85
C LYS A 157 -26.93 6.43 -5.57
N SER A 158 -27.15 7.66 -5.11
CA SER A 158 -26.09 8.60 -4.80
C SER A 158 -25.19 8.12 -3.66
N ALA A 159 -25.75 7.49 -2.62
CA ALA A 159 -24.98 6.92 -1.53
C ALA A 159 -24.10 5.74 -2.01
N ALA A 160 -24.65 4.83 -2.80
CA ALA A 160 -23.89 3.73 -3.40
C ALA A 160 -22.77 4.23 -4.33
N ILE A 161 -23.05 5.25 -5.16
CA ILE A 161 -22.05 5.88 -6.04
C ILE A 161 -20.93 6.50 -5.21
N ARG A 162 -21.25 7.30 -4.18
CA ARG A 162 -20.24 7.94 -3.33
C ARG A 162 -19.34 6.90 -2.69
N HIS A 163 -19.92 5.84 -2.13
CA HIS A 163 -19.17 4.76 -1.50
C HIS A 163 -18.31 4.00 -2.53
N ALA A 164 -18.85 3.65 -3.69
CA ALA A 164 -18.08 2.96 -4.73
C ALA A 164 -16.95 3.82 -5.30
N LYS A 165 -17.16 5.13 -5.49
CA LYS A 165 -16.10 6.07 -5.88
C LYS A 165 -15.05 6.19 -4.79
N GLN A 166 -15.44 6.22 -3.53
CA GLN A 166 -14.50 6.18 -2.41
C GLN A 166 -13.68 4.90 -2.42
N VAL A 167 -14.30 3.74 -2.59
CA VAL A 167 -13.56 2.47 -2.71
C VAL A 167 -12.66 2.45 -3.93
N ALA A 168 -13.10 2.98 -5.08
CA ALA A 168 -12.24 3.05 -6.27
C ALA A 168 -11.05 4.02 -6.08
N ARG A 169 -11.21 5.01 -5.20
CA ARG A 169 -10.16 5.95 -4.81
C ARG A 169 -9.22 5.38 -3.75
N THR A 170 -9.70 4.51 -2.87
CA THR A 170 -8.93 3.94 -1.72
C THR A 170 -8.46 2.50 -1.94
N GLY A 171 -8.92 1.82 -2.98
CA GLY A 171 -8.78 0.37 -3.20
C GLY A 171 -7.57 -0.07 -4.02
N GLY A 172 -6.60 0.83 -4.27
CA GLY A 172 -5.43 0.57 -5.11
C GLY A 172 -5.78 0.44 -6.60
N ARG A 173 -5.25 -0.58 -7.29
CA ARG A 173 -5.42 -0.76 -8.76
C ARG A 173 -6.83 -1.26 -9.11
N CYS A 174 -7.77 -0.32 -9.13
CA CYS A 174 -9.17 -0.60 -9.41
C CYS A 174 -9.80 0.53 -10.24
N ARG A 175 -10.97 0.27 -10.81
CA ARG A 175 -11.68 1.21 -11.68
C ARG A 175 -13.16 1.22 -11.32
N TYR A 176 -13.67 2.41 -11.03
CA TYR A 176 -15.10 2.64 -10.95
C TYR A 176 -15.73 2.52 -12.34
N ARG A 177 -16.73 1.65 -12.51
CA ARG A 177 -17.36 1.39 -13.81
C ARG A 177 -18.71 2.08 -14.01
N GLY A 178 -19.22 2.78 -13.00
CA GLY A 178 -20.54 3.40 -13.06
C GLY A 178 -21.69 2.51 -12.58
N PRO A 179 -22.93 3.03 -12.64
CA PRO A 179 -24.15 2.27 -12.39
C PRO A 179 -24.38 1.19 -13.45
N CYS A 180 -24.89 0.05 -13.04
CA CYS A 180 -25.37 -0.98 -13.94
C CYS A 180 -26.57 -0.46 -14.75
N GLY A 181 -26.60 -0.70 -16.06
CA GLY A 181 -27.69 -0.26 -16.94
C GLY A 181 -29.02 -0.99 -16.68
N SER A 182 -28.98 -2.18 -16.08
CA SER A 182 -30.13 -3.05 -15.86
C SER A 182 -30.45 -3.31 -14.38
N GLY A 183 -29.78 -2.64 -13.43
CA GLY A 183 -29.99 -2.94 -12.02
C GLY A 183 -29.63 -1.82 -11.05
N ASN A 184 -30.11 -1.96 -9.81
CA ASN A 184 -29.91 -1.00 -8.74
C ASN A 184 -28.55 -1.19 -8.03
N HIS A 185 -27.44 -1.19 -8.78
CA HIS A 185 -26.11 -1.25 -8.20
C HIS A 185 -25.02 -0.58 -9.05
N VAL A 186 -23.88 -0.27 -8.43
CA VAL A 186 -22.65 0.25 -9.08
C VAL A 186 -21.49 -0.73 -8.92
N HIS A 187 -20.47 -0.59 -9.77
CA HIS A 187 -19.32 -1.49 -9.81
C HIS A 187 -17.99 -0.81 -9.50
N VAL A 188 -17.12 -1.56 -8.82
CA VAL A 188 -15.68 -1.29 -8.76
C VAL A 188 -14.93 -2.55 -9.20
N ASP A 189 -14.21 -2.44 -10.33
CA ASP A 189 -13.42 -3.52 -10.90
C ASP A 189 -12.00 -3.46 -10.33
N PHE A 190 -11.54 -4.52 -9.68
CA PHE A 190 -10.17 -4.65 -9.20
C PHE A 190 -9.32 -5.36 -10.24
N ILE A 191 -8.20 -4.73 -10.60
CA ILE A 191 -7.40 -5.07 -11.77
C ILE A 191 -6.05 -5.61 -11.32
N ASN A 192 -5.67 -6.77 -11.85
CA ASN A 192 -4.41 -7.40 -11.55
C ASN A 192 -3.25 -6.78 -12.35
N ARG A 193 -2.02 -7.25 -12.09
CA ARG A 193 -0.80 -6.74 -12.74
C ARG A 193 -0.76 -6.87 -14.27
N PHE A 194 -1.61 -7.71 -14.87
CA PHE A 194 -1.72 -7.92 -16.32
C PHE A 194 -2.84 -7.08 -16.95
N GLY A 195 -3.41 -6.12 -16.22
CA GLY A 195 -4.54 -5.32 -16.71
C GLY A 195 -5.87 -6.09 -16.75
N ARG A 196 -5.93 -7.29 -16.16
CA ARG A 196 -7.14 -8.12 -16.16
C ARG A 196 -7.91 -7.93 -14.85
N ILE A 197 -9.24 -7.82 -14.95
CA ILE A 197 -10.10 -7.78 -13.77
C ILE A 197 -10.01 -9.14 -13.06
N PHE A 198 -9.86 -9.14 -11.74
CA PHE A 198 -9.87 -10.36 -10.92
C PHE A 198 -10.97 -10.37 -9.85
N ARG A 199 -11.61 -9.21 -9.60
CA ARG A 199 -12.75 -9.08 -8.70
C ARG A 199 -13.59 -7.88 -9.15
N THR A 200 -14.90 -8.00 -9.03
CA THR A 200 -15.84 -6.91 -9.21
C THR A 200 -16.66 -6.77 -7.94
N ASN A 201 -16.61 -5.60 -7.30
CA ASN A 201 -17.48 -5.29 -6.17
C ASN A 201 -18.77 -4.64 -6.67
N HIS A 202 -19.90 -5.07 -6.13
CA HIS A 202 -21.23 -4.57 -6.46
C HIS A 202 -21.87 -3.92 -5.23
N TYR A 203 -22.31 -2.67 -5.36
CA TYR A 203 -22.92 -1.90 -4.27
C TYR A 203 -24.37 -1.56 -4.62
N ARG A 204 -25.34 -2.15 -3.91
CA ARG A 204 -26.78 -2.05 -4.21
C ARG A 204 -27.45 -0.86 -3.52
N TRP A 205 -28.52 -0.34 -4.10
CA TRP A 205 -29.49 0.55 -3.43
C TRP A 205 -30.93 0.04 -3.59
#